data_AF-X1M799-F1
#
_entry.id   AF-X1M799-F1
#
_cell.length_a   1.000
_cell.length_b   1.000
_cell.length_c   1.000
_cell.angle_alpha   90.00
_cell.angle_beta   90.00
_cell.angle_gamma   90.00
#
_symmetry.space_group_name_H-M   'P 1'
#
loop_
_entity.id
_entity.type
_entity.pdbx_description
1 polymer ?
#
loop_
_entity_poly.entity_id
_entity_poly.type
_entity_poly.pdbx_seq_one_letter_code
_entity_poly.pdbx_strand_id
1 'polypeptide(L)' 'MRFLTAGESHGKGLAGIIDEYPSGVLIDIDFLNHELSRRQKGFGRGRRMSIETDEVEIISGIRKGKSTG' A
#
# COMPACT_ATOMS: atom_id res chain seq x y z
N MET A 1 -4.74 -8.63 15.04
CA MET A 1 -4.32 -7.97 13.79
C MET A 1 -3.35 -8.87 13.03
N ARG A 2 -3.75 -9.29 11.84
CA ARG A 2 -3.01 -10.19 10.96
C ARG A 2 -2.85 -9.53 9.60
N PHE A 3 -1.75 -9.80 8.90
CA PHE A 3 -1.58 -9.35 7.51
C PHE A 3 -1.06 -10.47 6.62
N LEU A 4 -1.52 -10.45 5.37
CA LEU A 4 -1.10 -11.34 4.30
C LEU A 4 -0.67 -10.51 3.11
N THR A 5 0.38 -10.93 2.41
CA THR A 5 0.81 -10.34 1.15
C THR A 5 0.80 -11.40 0.06
N ALA A 6 0.56 -10.96 -1.17
CA ALA A 6 0.56 -11.81 -2.35
C ALA A 6 1.08 -11.03 -3.57
N GLY A 7 1.57 -11.75 -4.57
CA GLY A 7 2.05 -11.20 -5.83
C GLY A 7 3.48 -11.58 -6.15
N GLU A 8 3.88 -11.33 -7.39
CA GLU A 8 5.18 -11.66 -7.94
C GLU A 8 5.82 -10.39 -8.54
N SER A 9 7.15 -10.27 -8.48
CA SER A 9 7.86 -9.09 -8.98
C SER A 9 7.67 -8.82 -10.48
N HIS A 10 7.30 -9.84 -11.26
CA HIS A 10 6.97 -9.72 -12.69
C HIS A 10 5.51 -10.06 -12.99
N GLY A 11 4.68 -10.17 -11.94
CA GLY A 11 3.24 -10.38 -12.07
C GLY A 11 2.49 -9.09 -12.37
N LYS A 12 1.16 -9.17 -12.41
CA LYS A 12 0.31 -8.00 -12.69
C LYS A 12 0.35 -6.92 -11.61
N GLY A 13 0.63 -7.31 -10.36
CA GLY A 13 0.64 -6.41 -9.21
C GLY A 13 0.82 -7.15 -7.90
N LEU A 14 0.89 -6.39 -6.82
CA LEU A 14 0.99 -6.88 -5.45
C LEU A 14 -0.32 -6.61 -4.71
N ALA A 15 -0.67 -7.48 -3.78
CA ALA A 15 -1.84 -7.31 -2.93
C ALA A 15 -1.48 -7.53 -1.46
N GLY A 16 -2.17 -6.80 -0.58
CA GLY A 16 -2.08 -6.96 0.87
C GLY A 16 -3.48 -7.05 1.47
N ILE A 17 -3.68 -7.96 2.40
CA ILE A 17 -4.90 -8.07 3.20
C ILE A 17 -4.51 -7.85 4.66
N ILE A 18 -5.16 -6.88 5.31
CA ILE A 18 -5.04 -6.63 6.75
C ILE A 18 -6.36 -7.03 7.38
N ASP A 19 -6.27 -7.91 8.36
CA ASP A 19 -7.41 -8.50 9.07
C ASP A 19 -7.36 -8.13 10.56
N GLU A 20 -8.52 -8.05 11.18
CA GLU A 20 -8.72 -7.59 12.57
C GLU A 20 -8.10 -6.19 12.82
N TYR A 21 -8.25 -5.30 11.84
CA TYR A 21 -7.98 -3.88 12.05
C TYR A 21 -9.08 -3.28 12.96
N PRO A 22 -8.85 -2.16 13.65
CA PRO A 22 -9.89 -1.47 14.40
C PRO A 22 -10.68 -0.47 13.55
N SER A 23 -11.99 -0.42 13.79
CA SER A 23 -12.93 0.46 13.09
C SER A 23 -12.75 1.94 13.45
N GLY A 24 -13.11 2.82 12.51
CA GLY A 24 -13.16 4.26 12.72
C GLY A 24 -11.82 5.00 12.63
N VAL A 25 -10.74 4.29 12.32
CA VAL A 25 -9.42 4.88 12.09
C VAL A 25 -9.41 5.58 10.73
N LEU A 26 -8.90 6.82 10.70
CA LEU A 26 -8.72 7.56 9.47
C LEU A 26 -7.62 6.91 8.63
N ILE A 27 -7.92 6.61 7.37
CA ILE A 27 -6.94 6.12 6.40
C ILE A 27 -6.68 7.21 5.39
N ASP A 28 -5.46 7.73 5.42
CA ASP A 28 -4.96 8.76 4.52
C ASP A 28 -4.20 8.10 3.36
N ILE A 29 -4.81 8.14 2.17
CA ILE A 29 -4.25 7.53 0.95
C ILE A 29 -3.01 8.31 0.48
N ASP A 30 -3.00 9.63 0.64
CA ASP A 30 -1.86 10.46 0.23
C ASP A 30 -0.64 10.16 1.10
N PHE A 31 -0.86 9.98 2.40
CA PHE A 31 0.17 9.49 3.31
C PHE A 31 0.72 8.12 2.89
N LEU A 32 -0.15 7.16 2.55
CA LEU A 32 0.28 5.83 2.11
C LEU A 32 1.12 5.89 0.82
N ASN A 33 0.65 6.63 -0.19
CA ASN A 33 1.38 6.82 -1.45
C ASN A 33 2.72 7.55 -1.24
N HIS A 34 2.77 8.51 -0.33
CA HIS A 34 4.02 9.16 0.07
C HIS A 34 5.01 8.14 0.68
N GLU A 35 4.55 7.27 1.58
CA GLU A 35 5.39 6.22 2.16
C GLU A 35 5.86 5.18 1.12
N LEU A 36 5.01 4.82 0.15
CA LEU A 36 5.41 3.98 -0.99
C LEU A 36 6.50 4.66 -1.83
N SER A 37 6.32 5.93 -2.18
CA SER A 37 7.33 6.71 -2.92
C SER A 37 8.67 6.78 -2.17
N ARG A 38 8.64 6.91 -0.84
CA ARG A 38 9.86 6.87 -0.01
C ARG A 38 10.58 5.54 -0.11
N ARG A 39 9.87 4.41 -0.22
CA ARG A 39 10.47 3.07 -0.40
C ARG A 39 11.13 2.89 -1.76
N GLN A 40 10.76 3.65 -2.77
CA GLN A 40 11.41 3.60 -4.09
C GLN A 40 12.69 4.46 -4.11
N LYS A 41 12.84 5.38 -3.17
CA LYS A 41 13.99 6.31 -3.06
C LYS A 41 15.06 5.73 -2.14
N GLY A 42 16.34 5.94 -2.46
CA GLY A 42 17.48 5.50 -1.63
C GLY A 42 18.77 5.24 -2.41
N PHE A 43 19.92 5.55 -1.82
CA PHE A 43 21.23 5.31 -2.43
C PHE A 43 21.44 3.81 -2.69
N GLY A 44 21.88 3.45 -3.90
CA GLY A 44 22.03 2.05 -4.32
C GLY A 44 20.77 1.41 -4.94
N ARG A 45 19.65 2.14 -5.04
CA ARG A 45 18.45 1.68 -5.76
C ARG A 45 18.61 1.90 -7.27
N GLY A 46 18.31 0.85 -8.06
CA GLY A 46 18.54 0.84 -9.51
C GLY A 46 17.56 1.71 -10.31
N ARG A 47 17.90 1.98 -11.58
CA ARG A 47 17.10 2.83 -12.51
C ARG A 47 15.63 2.43 -12.67
N ARG A 48 15.23 1.19 -12.35
CA ARG A 48 13.83 0.75 -12.43
C ARG A 48 12.93 1.50 -11.44
N MET A 49 13.40 1.67 -10.20
CA MET A 49 12.67 2.39 -9.14
C MET A 49 12.58 3.91 -9.35
N SER A 50 13.34 4.48 -10.30
CA SER A 50 13.18 5.90 -10.68
C SER A 50 12.05 6.13 -11.70
N ILE A 51 11.41 5.07 -12.20
CA ILE A 51 10.37 5.14 -13.24
C ILE A 51 9.04 4.58 -12.71
N GLU A 52 9.07 3.68 -11.73
CA GLU A 52 7.87 3.10 -11.12
C GLU A 52 7.15 4.14 -10.23
N THR A 53 5.87 4.35 -10.50
CA THR A 53 4.96 5.22 -9.72
C THR A 53 3.93 4.33 -9.03
N ASP A 54 4.37 3.55 -8.06
CA ASP A 54 3.47 2.63 -7.36
C ASP A 54 2.48 3.45 -6.53
N GLU A 55 1.20 3.20 -6.77
CA GLU A 55 0.09 3.78 -6.02
C GLU A 55 -0.70 2.67 -5.35
N VAL A 56 -1.21 2.95 -4.15
CA VAL A 56 -2.09 2.03 -3.44
C VAL A 56 -3.51 2.15 -3.98
N GLU A 57 -4.13 1.00 -4.25
CA GLU A 57 -5.56 0.90 -4.52
C GLU A 57 -6.25 0.23 -3.34
N ILE A 58 -7.27 0.89 -2.78
CA ILE A 58 -8.08 0.34 -1.68
C ILE A 58 -9.29 -0.39 -2.27
N ILE A 59 -9.31 -1.71 -2.14
CA ILE A 59 -10.37 -2.57 -2.67
C ILE A 59 -11.54 -2.74 -1.67
N SER A 60 -11.26 -2.74 -0.36
CA SER A 60 -12.26 -3.00 0.68
C SER A 60 -11.86 -2.43 2.04
N GLY A 61 -12.76 -2.55 3.03
CA GLY A 61 -12.45 -2.25 4.44
C GLY A 61 -12.43 -0.77 4.82
N ILE A 62 -12.69 0.14 3.86
CA ILE A 62 -12.70 1.59 4.08
C ILE A 62 -14.01 2.19 3.57
N ARG A 63 -14.62 3.07 4.37
CA ARG A 63 -15.81 3.83 3.99
C ARG A 63 -15.69 5.26 4.51
N LYS A 64 -15.89 6.25 3.63
CA LYS A 64 -15.75 7.69 3.95
C LYS A 64 -14.41 8.02 4.63
N GLY A 65 -13.33 7.43 4.12
CA GLY A 65 -11.97 7.64 4.63
C GLY A 65 -11.66 6.95 5.97
N LYS A 66 -12.55 6.11 6.49
CA LYS A 66 -12.34 5.40 7.76
C LYS A 66 -12.42 3.89 7.60
N SER A 67 -11.64 3.15 8.39
CA SER A 67 -11.74 1.69 8.48
C SER A 67 -13.13 1.25 8.95
N THR A 68 -13.63 0.14 8.40
CA THR A 68 -14.95 -0.43 8.76
C THR A 68 -14.87 -1.62 9.69
N GLY A 69 -13.70 -2.25 9.81
CA GLY A 69 -13.40 -3.34 10.75
C GLY A 69 -12.45 -2.82 11.79
#